data_AF-J9E8M0-F1
#
_entry.id   AF-J9E8M0-F1
#
_cell.length_a   1.000
_cell.length_b   1.000
_cell.length_c   1.000
_cell.angle_alpha   90.00
_cell.angle_beta   90.00
_cell.angle_gamma   90.00
#
_symmetry.space_group_name_H-M   'P 1'
#
loop_
_entity.id
_entity.type
_entity.pdbx_description
1 polymer ?
#
loop_
_entity_poly.entity_id
_entity_poly.type
_entity_poly.pdbx_seq_one_letter_code
_entity_poly.pdbx_strand_id
1 'polypeptide(L)'
;MQSYSYFTQSGFYFIQSAAGATITLPPCEVNSLADIEVMISNSFGSAALREKLAIAIENQGYVAKLCDLFHMCEDLEHIDALHTLHQIARSLFMLNRNTLLEVLLSEKYFKDIVGMLEYDPAEPRPRKHREFLFQKARFREVLPIQNDELRQKIHQTYRVQYVQDICLPAPSLFEENLLSILNSYLFFSRVDIVSLLQDDKQLLKDLFDQLKDPATTTERRKDLTMFLKEFCSFSTSLQPNGPQGRENFYKLFFIQTLMQNDVLAAIEPCITSKDVQTRATTVEMFVMIVEFNPQTARDYLLQQGRGFGEAKNLLLNKLIDHMLTDRDPELTSAYTMVKVMQSLLDPDNMITAPNMKSERHEFLTFFYRRSMETLCRPLYANTENDTLKKDNYHCANQQAMIIDILCFCFEHHAVHMRNYCINNKLLNRVLVLLKSKHHFLALTALRLFRRIVQLKDELNKGTILYPLYGT
;
A
#
# COMPACT_ATOMS: atom_id res chain seq x y z
N MET A 1 -43.80 -14.54 56.19
CA MET A 1 -42.55 -14.01 55.61
C MET A 1 -42.92 -12.77 54.81
N GLN A 2 -42.73 -11.59 55.42
CA GLN A 2 -41.74 -10.56 54.98
C GLN A 2 -42.11 -9.96 53.62
N SER A 3 -42.78 -8.82 53.48
CA SER A 3 -42.57 -7.45 54.01
C SER A 3 -41.38 -6.69 53.37
N TYR A 4 -41.76 -5.61 52.68
CA TYR A 4 -41.03 -4.40 52.27
C TYR A 4 -40.25 -4.38 50.95
N SER A 5 -40.93 -3.85 49.93
CA SER A 5 -40.38 -3.21 48.73
C SER A 5 -40.32 -1.68 48.95
N TYR A 6 -39.12 -1.12 49.01
CA TYR A 6 -38.85 0.29 48.72
C TYR A 6 -37.62 0.34 47.82
N PHE A 7 -37.82 0.63 46.54
CA PHE A 7 -36.77 1.18 45.69
C PHE A 7 -37.34 2.41 45.00
N THR A 8 -36.67 3.52 45.27
CA THR A 8 -36.96 4.90 44.90
C THR A 8 -36.88 5.11 43.39
N GLN A 9 -37.97 5.60 42.80
CA GLN A 9 -37.99 6.28 41.51
C GLN A 9 -37.32 7.66 41.66
N SER A 10 -36.06 7.79 41.24
CA SER A 10 -35.38 9.08 41.11
C SER A 10 -34.31 8.93 40.02
N GLY A 11 -34.63 9.29 38.78
CA GLY A 11 -33.65 9.20 37.69
C GLY A 11 -34.18 9.44 36.27
N PHE A 12 -35.50 9.48 36.07
CA PHE A 12 -36.11 9.59 34.72
C PHE A 12 -36.76 10.96 34.44
N TYR A 13 -36.09 12.06 34.80
CA TYR A 13 -36.54 13.40 34.42
C TYR A 13 -35.41 14.29 33.93
N PHE A 14 -34.69 13.86 32.90
CA PHE A 14 -34.14 14.81 31.93
C PHE A 14 -34.25 14.19 30.54
N ILE A 15 -34.66 15.01 29.57
CA ILE A 15 -34.93 14.69 28.16
C ILE A 15 -36.37 14.26 27.89
N GLN A 16 -37.27 15.25 27.90
CA GLN A 16 -38.45 15.21 27.04
C GLN A 16 -38.62 16.56 26.33
N SER A 17 -38.60 16.49 24.99
CA SER A 17 -39.28 17.41 24.05
C SER A 17 -38.90 18.91 24.09
N ALA A 18 -38.06 19.35 23.14
CA ALA A 18 -38.31 20.58 22.38
C ALA A 18 -37.44 20.63 21.11
N ALA A 19 -38.09 20.68 19.94
CA ALA A 19 -37.50 21.18 18.71
C ALA A 19 -37.21 22.69 18.89
N GLY A 20 -36.12 23.01 19.58
CA GLY A 20 -35.73 24.39 19.90
C GLY A 20 -34.91 24.59 21.20
N ALA A 21 -34.75 23.57 22.05
CA ALA A 21 -33.96 23.72 23.28
C ALA A 21 -32.44 23.74 22.99
N THR A 22 -31.78 24.81 23.43
CA THR A 22 -30.33 24.91 23.51
C THR A 22 -29.82 23.90 24.55
N ILE A 23 -28.87 23.05 24.15
CA ILE A 23 -28.21 22.14 25.10
C ILE A 23 -27.35 22.99 26.03
N THR A 24 -27.60 22.89 27.34
CA THR A 24 -26.78 23.57 28.36
C THR A 24 -25.75 22.55 28.85
N LEU A 25 -24.47 22.85 28.65
CA LEU A 25 -23.39 21.97 29.10
C LEU A 25 -23.17 22.16 30.61
N PRO A 26 -22.82 21.09 31.35
CA PRO A 26 -22.40 21.22 32.75
C PRO A 26 -21.19 22.15 32.88
N PRO A 27 -21.02 22.84 34.03
CA PRO A 27 -19.81 23.60 34.30
C PRO A 27 -18.58 22.67 34.20
N CYS A 28 -17.51 23.18 33.60
CA CYS A 28 -16.27 22.41 33.43
C CYS A 28 -15.48 22.42 34.74
N GLU A 29 -15.92 21.59 35.70
CA GLU A 29 -15.37 21.47 37.05
C GLU A 29 -15.17 19.98 37.38
N VAL A 30 -14.23 19.67 38.29
CA VAL A 30 -13.90 18.29 38.68
C VAL A 30 -15.14 17.51 39.13
N ASN A 31 -16.02 18.15 39.91
CA ASN A 31 -17.24 17.53 40.44
C ASN A 31 -18.29 17.20 39.36
N SER A 32 -18.21 17.83 38.20
CA SER A 32 -19.16 17.65 37.09
C SER A 32 -18.58 16.81 35.95
N LEU A 33 -17.33 16.32 36.06
CA LEU A 33 -16.68 15.51 35.01
C LEU A 33 -17.47 14.24 34.66
N ALA A 34 -18.01 13.55 35.66
CA ALA A 34 -18.82 12.36 35.42
C ALA A 34 -20.12 12.70 34.66
N ASP A 35 -20.77 13.81 34.99
CA ASP A 35 -21.97 14.27 34.30
C ASP A 35 -21.68 14.66 32.85
N ILE A 36 -20.51 15.26 32.60
CA ILE A 36 -20.03 15.62 31.25
C ILE A 36 -19.80 14.36 30.42
N GLU A 37 -19.09 13.36 30.98
CA GLU A 37 -18.84 12.08 30.30
C GLU A 37 -20.15 11.40 29.92
N VAL A 38 -21.07 11.26 30.88
CA VAL A 38 -22.38 10.63 30.66
C VAL A 38 -23.20 11.39 29.61
N MET A 39 -23.17 12.73 29.63
CA MET A 39 -23.88 13.54 28.64
C MET A 39 -23.35 13.32 27.22
N ILE A 40 -22.03 13.25 27.04
CA ILE A 40 -21.42 13.00 25.73
C ILE A 40 -21.70 11.57 25.28
N SER A 41 -21.53 10.58 26.16
CA SER A 41 -21.78 9.17 25.87
C SER A 41 -23.23 8.91 25.47
N ASN A 42 -24.21 9.52 26.16
CA ASN A 42 -25.63 9.42 25.80
C ASN A 42 -25.98 10.07 24.46
N SER A 43 -25.18 11.05 24.00
CA SER A 43 -25.41 11.72 22.71
C SER A 43 -25.22 10.79 21.51
N PHE A 44 -24.45 9.70 21.66
CA PHE A 44 -24.16 8.78 20.57
C PHE A 44 -25.39 8.00 20.09
N GLY A 45 -26.43 7.87 20.92
CA GLY A 45 -27.69 7.22 20.56
C GLY A 45 -28.53 7.96 19.51
N SER A 46 -28.24 9.23 19.21
CA SER A 46 -28.94 10.01 18.17
C SER A 46 -28.02 10.95 17.43
N ALA A 47 -27.98 10.86 16.09
CA ALA A 47 -27.16 11.73 15.25
C ALA A 47 -27.48 13.23 15.46
N ALA A 48 -28.77 13.57 15.60
CA ALA A 48 -29.20 14.95 15.84
C ALA A 48 -28.76 15.47 17.22
N LEU A 49 -28.71 14.59 18.24
CA LEU A 49 -28.25 14.98 19.58
C LEU A 49 -26.73 15.18 19.59
N ARG A 50 -25.99 14.27 18.94
CA ARG A 50 -24.54 14.36 18.75
C ARG A 50 -24.14 15.67 18.07
N GLU A 51 -24.83 16.04 16.99
CA GLU A 51 -24.56 17.28 16.27
C GLU A 51 -24.81 18.52 17.15
N LYS A 52 -25.96 18.57 17.83
CA LYS A 52 -26.28 19.69 18.74
C LYS A 52 -25.29 19.81 19.89
N LEU A 53 -24.84 18.68 20.45
CA LEU A 53 -23.87 18.67 21.55
C LEU A 53 -22.51 19.18 21.06
N ALA A 54 -22.05 18.74 19.89
CA ALA A 54 -20.81 19.22 19.30
C ALA A 54 -20.84 20.74 19.03
N ILE A 55 -21.97 21.29 18.56
CA ILE A 55 -22.17 22.74 18.41
C ILE A 55 -22.05 23.46 19.76
N ALA A 56 -22.66 22.92 20.81
CA ALA A 56 -22.62 23.52 22.14
C ALA A 56 -21.18 23.56 22.71
N ILE A 57 -20.41 22.47 22.51
CA ILE A 57 -19.00 22.35 22.93
C ILE A 57 -18.15 23.41 22.23
N GLU A 58 -18.35 23.59 20.93
CA GLU A 58 -17.65 24.60 20.12
C GLU A 58 -17.98 26.02 20.58
N ASN A 59 -19.27 26.38 20.62
CA ASN A 59 -19.73 27.74 20.91
C ASN A 59 -19.31 28.22 22.31
N GLN A 60 -19.18 27.29 23.27
CA GLN A 60 -18.80 27.62 24.64
C GLN A 60 -17.29 27.58 24.89
N GLY A 61 -16.48 27.31 23.85
CA GLY A 61 -15.03 27.17 23.97
C GLY A 61 -14.64 26.06 24.95
N TYR A 62 -15.45 24.99 25.02
CA TYR A 62 -15.40 24.01 26.09
C TYR A 62 -14.08 23.23 26.11
N VAL A 63 -13.48 23.01 24.94
CA VAL A 63 -12.16 22.37 24.79
C VAL A 63 -11.07 23.12 25.56
N ALA A 64 -11.07 24.45 25.52
CA ALA A 64 -10.08 25.24 26.25
C ALA A 64 -10.22 25.04 27.77
N LYS A 65 -11.46 25.10 28.27
CA LYS A 65 -11.76 24.88 29.69
C LYS A 65 -11.38 23.46 30.15
N LEU A 66 -11.59 22.46 29.30
CA LEU A 66 -11.17 21.08 29.58
C LEU A 66 -9.64 20.97 29.66
N CYS A 67 -8.90 21.68 28.81
CA CYS A 67 -7.43 21.71 28.87
C CYS A 67 -6.94 22.37 30.18
N ASP A 68 -7.52 23.51 30.56
CA ASP A 68 -7.18 24.19 31.81
C ASP A 68 -7.47 23.30 33.03
N LEU A 69 -8.62 22.60 33.03
CA LEU A 69 -8.98 21.64 34.06
C LEU A 69 -8.05 20.43 34.09
N PHE A 70 -7.63 19.94 32.92
CA PHE A 70 -6.66 18.86 32.82
C PHE A 70 -5.31 19.23 33.43
N HIS A 71 -4.79 20.44 33.18
CA HIS A 71 -3.55 20.90 33.82
C HIS A 71 -3.68 20.91 35.35
N MET A 72 -4.79 21.43 35.87
CA MET A 72 -5.05 21.40 37.32
C MET A 72 -5.10 19.96 37.87
N CYS A 73 -5.83 19.05 37.20
CA CYS A 73 -5.94 17.65 37.63
C CYS A 73 -4.60 16.90 37.54
N GLU A 74 -3.79 17.20 36.54
CA GLU A 74 -2.45 16.64 36.35
C GLU A 74 -1.49 17.13 37.44
N ASP A 75 -1.51 18.43 37.75
CA ASP A 75 -0.70 19.03 38.83
C ASP A 75 -1.07 18.51 40.23
N LEU A 76 -2.36 18.19 40.44
CA LEU A 76 -2.87 17.60 41.68
C LEU A 76 -2.75 16.06 41.74
N GLU A 77 -2.22 15.43 40.68
CA GLU A 77 -2.15 13.97 40.51
C GLU A 77 -3.51 13.26 40.75
N HIS A 78 -4.62 13.90 40.37
CA HIS A 78 -5.97 13.39 40.61
C HIS A 78 -6.38 12.32 39.59
N ILE A 79 -5.94 11.09 39.81
CA ILE A 79 -6.09 9.95 38.87
C ILE A 79 -7.53 9.70 38.39
N ASP A 80 -8.54 9.70 39.27
CA ASP A 80 -9.93 9.43 38.87
C ASP A 80 -10.49 10.48 37.88
N ALA A 81 -10.12 11.75 38.08
CA ALA A 81 -10.49 12.85 37.20
C ALA A 81 -9.77 12.73 35.85
N LEU A 82 -8.50 12.32 35.86
CA LEU A 82 -7.70 12.09 34.65
C LEU A 82 -8.25 10.92 33.82
N HIS A 83 -8.70 9.84 34.45
CA HIS A 83 -9.41 8.74 33.79
C HIS A 83 -10.72 9.20 33.15
N THR A 84 -11.48 10.06 33.84
CA THR A 84 -12.71 10.63 33.27
C THR A 84 -12.39 11.56 32.09
N LEU A 85 -11.33 12.36 32.18
CA LEU A 85 -10.85 13.22 31.10
C LEU A 85 -10.36 12.43 29.88
N HIS A 86 -9.71 11.28 30.08
CA HIS A 86 -9.38 10.34 29.00
C HIS A 86 -10.63 9.93 28.22
N GLN A 87 -11.68 9.52 28.93
CA GLN A 87 -12.94 9.09 28.30
C GLN A 87 -13.64 10.26 27.59
N ILE A 88 -13.65 11.45 28.19
CA ILE A 88 -14.17 12.66 27.55
C ILE A 88 -13.40 12.96 26.26
N ALA A 89 -12.06 12.95 26.30
CA ALA A 89 -11.22 13.21 25.13
C ALA A 89 -11.52 12.24 23.98
N ARG A 90 -11.66 10.94 24.26
CA ARG A 90 -12.07 9.93 23.28
C ARG A 90 -13.44 10.24 22.69
N SER A 91 -14.41 10.52 23.54
CA SER A 91 -15.77 10.83 23.13
C SER A 91 -15.85 12.10 22.28
N LEU A 92 -15.00 13.10 22.52
CA LEU A 92 -14.92 14.31 21.69
C LEU A 92 -14.51 14.01 20.24
N PHE A 93 -13.60 13.07 20.00
CA PHE A 93 -13.27 12.62 18.63
C PHE A 93 -14.45 11.86 17.99
N MET A 94 -15.17 11.05 18.77
CA MET A 94 -16.32 10.26 18.30
C MET A 94 -17.58 11.09 18.01
N LEU A 95 -17.63 12.36 18.46
CA LEU A 95 -18.67 13.31 18.05
C LEU A 95 -18.65 13.56 16.54
N ASN A 96 -17.51 13.29 15.89
CA ASN A 96 -17.38 13.20 14.44
C ASN A 96 -17.88 14.47 13.73
N ARG A 97 -17.36 15.63 14.15
CA ARG A 97 -17.64 16.96 13.58
C ARG A 97 -16.34 17.63 13.15
N ASN A 98 -16.32 18.22 11.95
CA ASN A 98 -15.10 18.75 11.33
C ASN A 98 -14.47 19.92 12.12
N THR A 99 -15.27 20.93 12.45
CA THR A 99 -14.82 22.11 13.21
C THR A 99 -14.28 21.75 14.59
N LEU A 100 -14.91 20.81 15.29
CA LEU A 100 -14.43 20.31 16.57
C LEU A 100 -13.09 19.57 16.40
N LEU A 101 -12.98 18.72 15.38
CA LEU A 101 -11.74 18.01 15.05
C LEU A 101 -10.57 18.97 14.81
N GLU A 102 -10.80 20.05 14.06
CA GLU A 102 -9.80 21.09 13.81
C GLU A 102 -9.32 21.77 15.10
N VAL A 103 -10.23 22.02 16.06
CA VAL A 103 -9.87 22.58 17.37
C VAL A 103 -9.05 21.58 18.18
N LEU A 104 -9.47 20.31 18.27
CA LEU A 104 -8.76 19.27 19.01
C LEU A 104 -7.35 19.01 18.44
N LEU A 105 -7.20 19.09 17.13
CA LEU A 105 -5.95 18.84 16.41
C LEU A 105 -5.07 20.09 16.22
N SER A 106 -5.53 21.26 16.70
CA SER A 106 -4.77 22.51 16.61
C SER A 106 -3.51 22.47 17.47
N GLU A 107 -2.45 23.16 17.04
CA GLU A 107 -1.18 23.20 17.79
C GLU A 107 -1.34 23.70 19.24
N LYS A 108 -2.36 24.53 19.49
CA LYS A 108 -2.67 25.08 20.81
C LYS A 108 -3.13 24.01 21.80
N TYR A 109 -3.98 23.09 21.38
CA TYR A 109 -4.63 22.11 22.29
C TYR A 109 -4.11 20.69 22.11
N PHE A 110 -3.49 20.35 20.97
CA PHE A 110 -3.12 18.98 20.62
C PHE A 110 -2.26 18.29 21.68
N LYS A 111 -1.28 19.02 22.28
CA LYS A 111 -0.42 18.44 23.33
C LYS A 111 -1.21 18.07 24.58
N ASP A 112 -2.20 18.86 24.96
CA ASP A 112 -3.02 18.64 26.15
C ASP A 112 -4.05 17.54 25.90
N ILE A 113 -4.69 17.53 24.73
CA ILE A 113 -5.61 16.47 24.31
C ILE A 113 -4.89 15.11 24.26
N VAL A 114 -3.68 15.04 23.70
CA VAL A 114 -2.87 13.82 23.74
C VAL A 114 -2.50 13.45 25.19
N GLY A 115 -2.23 14.45 26.05
CA GLY A 115 -2.01 14.26 27.48
C GLY A 115 -3.19 13.61 28.19
N MET A 116 -4.42 14.05 27.92
CA MET A 116 -5.64 13.43 28.45
C MET A 116 -5.75 11.95 28.00
N LEU A 117 -5.39 11.66 26.74
CA LEU A 117 -5.43 10.30 26.19
C LEU A 117 -4.39 9.35 26.82
N GLU A 118 -3.38 9.84 27.54
CA GLU A 118 -2.37 9.01 28.23
C GLU A 118 -2.96 8.20 29.39
N TYR A 119 -4.03 8.69 30.02
CA TYR A 119 -4.61 8.15 31.26
C TYR A 119 -5.71 7.11 31.03
N ASP A 120 -5.45 6.11 30.17
CA ASP A 120 -6.37 5.01 29.91
C ASP A 120 -6.64 4.17 31.19
N PRO A 121 -7.90 4.04 31.66
CA PRO A 121 -8.24 3.20 32.82
C PRO A 121 -7.93 1.72 32.63
N ALA A 122 -7.83 1.23 31.39
CA ALA A 122 -7.52 -0.17 31.09
C ALA A 122 -6.04 -0.51 31.31
N GLU A 123 -5.16 0.49 31.38
CA GLU A 123 -3.72 0.31 31.52
C GLU A 123 -3.27 0.63 32.95
N PRO A 124 -2.36 -0.17 33.55
CA PRO A 124 -1.89 0.04 34.92
C PRO A 124 -1.00 1.28 35.08
N ARG A 125 -0.50 1.86 33.97
CA ARG A 125 0.30 3.08 33.96
C ARG A 125 -0.02 3.93 32.74
N PRO A 126 0.03 5.27 32.86
CA PRO A 126 -0.19 6.15 31.73
C PRO A 126 0.80 5.88 30.60
N ARG A 127 0.28 5.80 29.36
CA ARG A 127 1.12 5.67 28.17
C ARG A 127 1.73 7.03 27.84
N LYS A 128 3.05 7.07 27.63
CA LYS A 128 3.76 8.35 27.40
C LYS A 128 3.71 8.82 25.94
N HIS A 129 2.51 9.10 25.44
CA HIS A 129 2.27 9.56 24.07
C HIS A 129 2.93 10.92 23.78
N ARG A 130 2.88 11.87 24.71
CA ARG A 130 3.54 13.19 24.60
C ARG A 130 5.06 13.06 24.53
N GLU A 131 5.66 12.21 25.38
CA GLU A 131 7.10 11.94 25.35
C GLU A 131 7.50 11.35 23.98
N PHE A 132 6.71 10.42 23.46
CA PHE A 132 6.97 9.82 22.17
C PHE A 132 6.88 10.85 21.03
N LEU A 133 5.75 11.57 20.90
CA LEU A 133 5.48 12.46 19.78
C LEU A 133 6.38 13.72 19.75
N PHE A 134 6.76 14.24 20.92
CA PHE A 134 7.49 15.52 21.01
C PHE A 134 8.97 15.39 21.38
N GLN A 135 9.41 14.25 21.93
CA GLN A 135 10.81 14.07 22.35
C GLN A 135 11.53 12.94 21.61
N LYS A 136 10.85 11.80 21.35
CA LYS A 136 11.47 10.62 20.72
C LYS A 136 11.31 10.59 19.21
N ALA A 137 10.13 10.96 18.70
CA ALA A 137 9.85 10.99 17.28
C ALA A 137 10.70 12.09 16.64
N ARG A 138 11.68 11.67 15.81
CA ARG A 138 12.52 12.60 15.05
C ARG A 138 12.06 12.59 13.60
N PHE A 139 11.82 13.79 13.07
CA PHE A 139 11.55 13.95 11.65
C PHE A 139 12.83 13.66 10.87
N ARG A 140 12.79 12.57 10.08
CA ARG A 140 13.90 12.17 9.22
C ARG A 140 13.64 12.69 7.83
N GLU A 141 14.30 13.77 7.50
CA GLU A 141 14.23 14.39 6.19
C GLU A 141 15.12 13.63 5.20
N VAL A 142 14.51 12.86 4.29
CA VAL A 142 15.26 12.12 3.25
C VAL A 142 15.78 13.08 2.18
N LEU A 143 14.97 14.05 1.78
CA LEU A 143 15.32 15.12 0.86
C LEU A 143 14.98 16.47 1.50
N PRO A 144 15.80 17.51 1.30
CA PRO A 144 15.55 18.81 1.90
C PRO A 144 14.23 19.41 1.35
N ILE A 145 13.23 19.51 2.21
CA ILE A 145 11.93 20.14 1.92
C ILE A 145 12.06 21.63 2.24
N GLN A 146 12.04 22.46 1.20
CA GLN A 146 12.14 23.92 1.36
C GLN A 146 10.80 24.56 1.75
N ASN A 147 9.69 23.91 1.43
CA ASN A 147 8.36 24.42 1.74
C ASN A 147 7.96 24.11 3.20
N ASP A 148 7.92 25.14 4.04
CA ASP A 148 7.53 25.02 5.45
C ASP A 148 6.07 24.58 5.62
N GLU A 149 5.17 24.92 4.70
CA GLU A 149 3.77 24.46 4.70
C GLU A 149 3.69 22.95 4.54
N LEU A 150 4.45 22.40 3.59
CA LEU A 150 4.55 20.96 3.38
C LEU A 150 5.13 20.26 4.63
N ARG A 151 6.19 20.82 5.21
CA ARG A 151 6.78 20.29 6.45
C ARG A 151 5.75 20.28 7.58
N GLN A 152 5.01 21.37 7.79
CA GLN A 152 3.97 21.45 8.81
C GLN A 152 2.85 20.42 8.56
N LYS A 153 2.39 20.28 7.31
CA LYS A 153 1.38 19.28 6.92
C LYS A 153 1.84 17.85 7.17
N ILE A 154 3.10 17.51 6.88
CA ILE A 154 3.65 16.19 7.18
C ILE A 154 3.64 15.92 8.69
N HIS A 155 4.11 16.88 9.51
CA HIS A 155 4.09 16.74 10.97
C HIS A 155 2.67 16.60 11.52
N GLN A 156 1.74 17.41 11.04
CA GLN A 156 0.34 17.36 11.45
C GLN A 156 -0.27 16.01 11.07
N THR A 157 -0.09 15.56 9.83
CA THR A 157 -0.61 14.27 9.36
C THR A 157 -0.05 13.10 10.18
N TYR A 158 1.25 13.09 10.49
CA TYR A 158 1.86 12.08 11.35
C TYR A 158 1.25 12.05 12.76
N ARG A 159 1.07 13.22 13.37
CA ARG A 159 0.46 13.38 14.70
C ARG A 159 -0.98 12.89 14.73
N VAL A 160 -1.77 13.24 13.72
CA VAL A 160 -3.17 12.82 13.60
C VAL A 160 -3.27 11.32 13.35
N GLN A 161 -2.40 10.77 12.49
CA GLN A 161 -2.31 9.33 12.25
C GLN A 161 -1.99 8.56 13.54
N TYR A 162 -1.06 9.08 14.35
CA TYR A 162 -0.73 8.48 15.64
C TYR A 162 -1.93 8.47 16.60
N VAL A 163 -2.68 9.57 16.68
CA VAL A 163 -3.90 9.62 17.49
C VAL A 163 -4.91 8.58 17.03
N GLN A 164 -5.11 8.45 15.72
CA GLN A 164 -6.01 7.44 15.16
C GLN A 164 -5.55 6.01 15.49
N ASP A 165 -4.32 5.65 15.15
CA ASP A 165 -3.88 4.26 15.17
C ASP A 165 -3.52 3.77 16.58
N ILE A 166 -2.99 4.65 17.43
CA ILE A 166 -2.41 4.30 18.73
C ILE A 166 -3.27 4.76 19.90
N CYS A 167 -3.81 5.98 19.85
CA CYS A 167 -4.60 6.52 20.96
C CYS A 167 -6.09 6.14 20.87
N LEU A 168 -6.61 5.98 19.66
CA LEU A 168 -8.02 5.65 19.39
C LEU A 168 -8.15 4.38 18.53
N PRO A 169 -7.50 3.26 18.90
CA PRO A 169 -7.60 2.03 18.11
C PRO A 169 -9.07 1.60 18.04
N ALA A 170 -9.56 1.35 16.83
CA ALA A 170 -10.95 0.93 16.62
C ALA A 170 -11.21 -0.39 17.38
N PRO A 171 -12.10 -0.41 18.40
CA PRO A 171 -12.32 -1.62 19.19
C PRO A 171 -13.23 -2.63 18.47
N SER A 172 -13.97 -2.21 17.42
CA SER A 172 -14.76 -3.10 16.57
C SER A 172 -15.02 -2.54 15.17
N LEU A 173 -15.34 -3.43 14.20
CA LEU A 173 -15.76 -3.09 12.83
C LEU A 173 -17.02 -2.21 12.77
N PHE A 174 -17.82 -2.16 13.83
CA PHE A 174 -19.06 -1.36 13.89
C PHE A 174 -18.81 0.11 14.27
N GLU A 175 -17.63 0.42 14.83
CA GLU A 175 -17.25 1.77 15.25
C GLU A 175 -16.45 2.55 14.20
N GLU A 176 -16.11 1.95 13.05
CA GLU A 176 -15.38 2.61 11.96
C GLU A 176 -16.08 3.88 11.46
N ASN A 177 -17.42 3.92 11.52
CA ASN A 177 -18.21 5.09 11.13
C ASN A 177 -18.13 6.26 12.13
N LEU A 178 -17.65 6.03 13.36
CA LEU A 178 -17.55 7.07 14.40
C LEU A 178 -16.33 7.98 14.21
N LEU A 179 -15.35 7.58 13.40
CA LEU A 179 -14.15 8.36 13.07
C LEU A 179 -14.10 8.71 11.57
N SER A 180 -15.24 8.72 10.87
CA SER A 180 -15.28 8.94 9.42
C SER A 180 -14.80 10.34 9.00
N ILE A 181 -15.00 11.38 9.82
CA ILE A 181 -14.44 12.71 9.57
C ILE A 181 -12.93 12.73 9.82
N LEU A 182 -12.42 12.05 10.85
CA LEU A 182 -10.98 11.92 11.09
C LEU A 182 -10.29 11.18 9.92
N ASN A 183 -10.90 10.10 9.44
CA ASN A 183 -10.46 9.39 8.22
C ASN A 183 -10.43 10.32 7.00
N SER A 184 -11.49 11.12 6.81
CA SER A 184 -11.57 12.08 5.71
C SER A 184 -10.51 13.17 5.83
N TYR A 185 -10.26 13.67 7.04
CA TYR A 185 -9.23 14.66 7.33
C TYR A 185 -7.83 14.14 6.97
N LEU A 186 -7.50 12.91 7.37
CA LEU A 186 -6.24 12.25 7.01
C LEU A 186 -6.13 12.04 5.49
N PHE A 187 -7.22 11.63 4.84
CA PHE A 187 -7.27 11.51 3.39
C PHE A 187 -6.94 12.83 2.69
N PHE A 188 -7.62 13.94 3.04
CA PHE A 188 -7.35 15.25 2.43
C PHE A 188 -5.94 15.75 2.75
N SER A 189 -5.45 15.52 3.97
CA SER A 189 -4.08 15.89 4.33
C SER A 189 -3.04 15.13 3.50
N ARG A 190 -3.27 13.85 3.16
CA ARG A 190 -2.41 13.08 2.24
C ARG A 190 -2.49 13.62 0.81
N VAL A 191 -3.68 14.02 0.34
CA VAL A 191 -3.84 14.69 -0.97
C VAL A 191 -3.02 15.97 -1.02
N ASP A 192 -3.13 16.82 0.01
CA ASP A 192 -2.38 18.08 0.10
C ASP A 192 -0.87 17.82 0.07
N ILE A 193 -0.37 16.87 0.87
CA ILE A 193 1.04 16.48 0.88
C ILE A 193 1.49 16.04 -0.52
N VAL A 194 0.70 15.20 -1.19
CA VAL A 194 1.04 14.71 -2.53
C VAL A 194 1.08 15.86 -3.53
N SER A 195 0.09 16.77 -3.50
CA SER A 195 0.03 17.93 -4.39
C SER A 195 1.23 18.86 -4.18
N LEU A 196 1.55 19.19 -2.92
CA LEU A 196 2.67 20.07 -2.58
C LEU A 196 4.03 19.45 -2.99
N LEU A 197 4.18 18.12 -2.86
CA LEU A 197 5.36 17.40 -3.34
C LEU A 197 5.46 17.36 -4.87
N GLN A 198 4.32 17.25 -5.57
CA GLN A 198 4.28 17.28 -7.03
C GLN A 198 4.66 18.65 -7.60
N ASP A 199 4.28 19.72 -6.91
CA ASP A 199 4.60 21.10 -7.31
C ASP A 199 6.08 21.43 -7.10
N ASP A 200 6.78 20.75 -6.17
CA ASP A 200 8.22 20.90 -5.94
C ASP A 200 9.06 20.14 -6.98
N LYS A 201 9.18 20.73 -8.17
CA LYS A 201 9.97 20.18 -9.28
C LYS A 201 11.45 19.98 -8.95
N GLN A 202 12.02 20.79 -8.06
CA GLN A 202 13.43 20.69 -7.70
C GLN A 202 13.67 19.48 -6.80
N LEU A 203 12.81 19.26 -5.80
CA LEU A 203 12.86 18.07 -4.95
C LEU A 203 12.70 16.79 -5.77
N LEU A 204 11.74 16.75 -6.70
CA LEU A 204 11.55 15.60 -7.59
C LEU A 204 12.75 15.35 -8.48
N LYS A 205 13.31 16.41 -9.08
CA LYS A 205 14.51 16.29 -9.89
C LYS A 205 15.67 15.72 -9.07
N ASP A 206 15.93 16.25 -7.87
CA ASP A 206 17.00 15.78 -7.00
C ASP A 206 16.78 14.34 -6.52
N LEU A 207 15.53 13.94 -6.28
CA LEU A 207 15.15 12.55 -5.98
C LEU A 207 15.56 11.61 -7.12
N PHE A 208 15.10 11.90 -8.33
CA PHE A 208 15.32 11.03 -9.47
C PHE A 208 16.78 11.04 -9.92
N ASP A 209 17.45 12.19 -9.91
CA ASP A 209 18.86 12.29 -10.27
C ASP A 209 19.72 11.47 -9.30
N GLN A 210 19.47 11.51 -7.99
CA GLN A 210 20.16 10.65 -7.01
C GLN A 210 19.80 9.16 -7.16
N LEU A 211 18.55 8.82 -7.49
CA LEU A 211 18.17 7.43 -7.73
C LEU A 211 18.86 6.85 -8.97
N LYS A 212 18.97 7.64 -10.04
CA LYS A 212 19.64 7.28 -11.30
C LYS A 212 21.16 7.23 -11.16
N ASP A 213 21.76 8.04 -10.29
CA ASP A 213 23.20 8.14 -10.14
C ASP A 213 23.82 6.81 -9.67
N PRO A 214 24.75 6.21 -10.47
CA PRO A 214 25.50 5.04 -10.08
C PRO A 214 26.34 5.22 -8.81
N ALA A 215 26.79 6.45 -8.51
CA ALA A 215 27.61 6.78 -7.34
C ALA A 215 26.83 6.80 -6.01
N THR A 216 25.49 6.83 -6.06
CA THR A 216 24.65 6.81 -4.87
C THR A 216 24.87 5.53 -4.06
N THR A 217 25.13 5.69 -2.76
CA THR A 217 25.38 4.57 -1.85
C THR A 217 24.14 3.68 -1.70
N THR A 218 24.35 2.41 -1.34
CA THR A 218 23.23 1.46 -1.15
C THR A 218 22.23 1.94 -0.09
N GLU A 219 22.71 2.50 1.02
CA GLU A 219 21.86 3.03 2.08
C GLU A 219 21.09 4.28 1.62
N ARG A 220 21.76 5.21 0.93
CA ARG A 220 21.10 6.40 0.41
C ARG A 220 20.04 6.05 -0.63
N ARG A 221 20.34 5.13 -1.53
CA ARG A 221 19.37 4.64 -2.53
C ARG A 221 18.17 3.99 -1.86
N LYS A 222 18.39 3.20 -0.80
CA LYS A 222 17.32 2.61 0.02
C LYS A 222 16.41 3.68 0.60
N ASP A 223 16.97 4.72 1.23
CA ASP A 223 16.17 5.81 1.80
C ASP A 223 15.33 6.52 0.74
N LEU A 224 15.92 6.83 -0.42
CA LEU A 224 15.24 7.48 -1.54
C LEU A 224 14.13 6.59 -2.13
N THR A 225 14.40 5.29 -2.28
CA THR A 225 13.41 4.31 -2.75
C THR A 225 12.26 4.15 -1.76
N MET A 226 12.53 4.15 -0.46
CA MET A 226 11.48 4.10 0.58
C MET A 226 10.65 5.39 0.62
N PHE A 227 11.30 6.55 0.48
CA PHE A 227 10.59 7.83 0.33
C PHE A 227 9.66 7.80 -0.89
N LEU A 228 10.14 7.34 -2.04
CA LEU A 228 9.32 7.22 -3.24
C LEU A 228 8.17 6.22 -3.04
N LYS A 229 8.39 5.10 -2.33
CA LYS A 229 7.33 4.15 -1.95
C LYS A 229 6.24 4.80 -1.10
N GLU A 230 6.61 5.54 -0.07
CA GLU A 230 5.65 6.25 0.79
C GLU A 230 4.87 7.29 -0.01
N PHE A 231 5.57 8.05 -0.86
CA PHE A 231 4.94 9.04 -1.75
C PHE A 231 3.93 8.39 -2.71
N CYS A 232 4.31 7.27 -3.33
CA CYS A 232 3.42 6.44 -4.13
C CYS A 232 2.24 5.91 -3.30
N SER A 233 2.47 5.43 -2.07
CA SER A 233 1.43 4.88 -1.21
C SER A 233 0.34 5.90 -0.86
N PHE A 234 0.73 7.16 -0.62
CA PHE A 234 -0.22 8.24 -0.37
C PHE A 234 -1.09 8.50 -1.60
N SER A 235 -0.50 8.46 -2.81
CA SER A 235 -1.25 8.57 -4.07
C SER A 235 -2.24 7.42 -4.30
N THR A 236 -1.92 6.20 -3.85
CA THR A 236 -2.79 5.02 -4.00
C THR A 236 -3.82 4.84 -2.88
N SER A 237 -3.57 5.43 -1.70
CA SER A 237 -4.47 5.35 -0.53
C SER A 237 -5.69 6.28 -0.64
N LEU A 238 -5.86 6.92 -1.79
CA LEU A 238 -6.98 7.78 -2.07
C LEU A 238 -8.25 6.93 -2.20
N GLN A 239 -9.12 6.92 -1.17
CA GLN A 239 -10.28 6.04 -1.07
C GLN A 239 -11.26 6.11 -2.28
N PRO A 240 -11.93 4.99 -2.61
CA PRO A 240 -12.98 4.90 -3.65
C PRO A 240 -14.29 5.64 -3.30
N ASN A 241 -14.36 6.32 -2.15
CA ASN A 241 -15.56 6.96 -1.62
C ASN A 241 -15.69 8.45 -1.98
N GLY A 242 -14.74 8.99 -2.75
CA GLY A 242 -14.88 10.32 -3.37
C GLY A 242 -15.82 10.28 -4.58
N PRO A 243 -16.42 11.42 -5.00
CA PRO A 243 -17.27 11.46 -6.19
C PRO A 243 -16.49 10.91 -7.39
N GLN A 244 -17.06 9.85 -7.98
CA GLN A 244 -16.45 8.98 -8.98
C GLN A 244 -15.71 9.80 -10.05
N GLY A 245 -14.37 9.67 -10.10
CA GLY A 245 -13.52 10.30 -11.12
C GLY A 245 -12.32 11.10 -10.60
N ARG A 246 -12.36 11.65 -9.38
CA ARG A 246 -11.22 12.44 -8.83
C ARG A 246 -10.02 11.58 -8.39
N GLU A 247 -10.24 10.36 -7.92
CA GLU A 247 -9.17 9.42 -7.55
C GLU A 247 -8.28 9.07 -8.75
N ASN A 248 -8.91 8.63 -9.86
CA ASN A 248 -8.21 8.37 -11.10
C ASN A 248 -7.43 9.60 -11.57
N PHE A 249 -7.96 10.81 -11.37
CA PHE A 249 -7.24 12.04 -11.73
C PHE A 249 -5.96 12.24 -10.92
N TYR A 250 -6.00 12.13 -9.58
CA TYR A 250 -4.80 12.31 -8.75
C TYR A 250 -3.78 11.21 -8.99
N LYS A 251 -4.22 9.96 -9.13
CA LYS A 251 -3.36 8.83 -9.47
C LYS A 251 -2.76 8.99 -10.87
N LEU A 252 -3.55 9.42 -11.86
CA LEU A 252 -3.09 9.68 -13.23
C LEU A 252 -2.09 10.83 -13.28
N PHE A 253 -2.37 11.93 -12.60
CA PHE A 253 -1.48 13.09 -12.54
C PHE A 253 -0.16 12.76 -11.82
N PHE A 254 -0.23 11.94 -10.77
CA PHE A 254 0.96 11.44 -10.07
C PHE A 254 1.81 10.55 -10.97
N ILE A 255 1.23 9.53 -11.60
CA ILE A 255 2.00 8.67 -12.50
C ILE A 255 2.57 9.47 -13.68
N GLN A 256 1.82 10.43 -14.23
CA GLN A 256 2.34 11.33 -15.26
C GLN A 256 3.56 12.13 -14.77
N THR A 257 3.54 12.61 -13.53
CA THR A 257 4.67 13.31 -12.90
C THR A 257 5.89 12.38 -12.76
N LEU A 258 5.69 11.12 -12.34
CA LEU A 258 6.76 10.13 -12.28
C LEU A 258 7.35 9.83 -13.67
N MET A 259 6.49 9.71 -14.69
CA MET A 259 6.92 9.49 -16.07
C MET A 259 7.73 10.67 -16.61
N GLN A 260 7.33 11.91 -16.30
CA GLN A 260 8.08 13.12 -16.69
C GLN A 260 9.48 13.20 -16.08
N ASN A 261 9.72 12.52 -14.96
CA ASN A 261 11.03 12.47 -14.30
C ASN A 261 11.81 11.18 -14.59
N ASP A 262 11.44 10.43 -15.64
CA ASP A 262 12.10 9.20 -16.07
C ASP A 262 12.20 8.14 -14.96
N VAL A 263 11.12 7.89 -14.22
CA VAL A 263 11.10 6.88 -13.14
C VAL A 263 11.59 5.50 -13.61
N LEU A 264 11.35 5.12 -14.86
CA LEU A 264 11.83 3.85 -15.43
C LEU A 264 13.36 3.76 -15.47
N ALA A 265 14.06 4.88 -15.66
CA ALA A 265 15.52 4.95 -15.57
C ALA A 265 16.02 4.78 -14.13
N ALA A 266 15.25 5.19 -13.13
CA ALA A 266 15.57 4.99 -11.71
C ALA A 266 15.37 3.53 -11.25
N ILE A 267 14.52 2.74 -11.91
CA ILE A 267 14.27 1.33 -11.56
C ILE A 267 15.53 0.48 -11.74
N GLU A 268 16.29 0.70 -12.81
CA GLU A 268 17.45 -0.11 -13.17
C GLU A 268 18.57 -0.14 -12.10
N PRO A 269 19.04 0.99 -11.55
CA PRO A 269 19.99 0.99 -10.44
C PRO A 269 19.38 0.51 -9.11
N CYS A 270 18.05 0.56 -8.94
CA CYS A 270 17.39 0.11 -7.72
C CYS A 270 17.17 -1.41 -7.69
N ILE A 271 16.78 -2.03 -8.81
CA ILE A 271 16.59 -3.49 -8.91
C ILE A 271 17.93 -4.25 -8.83
N THR A 272 19.04 -3.59 -9.14
CA THR A 272 20.40 -4.13 -9.02
C THR A 272 21.05 -3.84 -7.65
N SER A 273 20.34 -3.17 -6.74
CA SER A 273 20.82 -2.87 -5.39
C SER A 273 21.14 -4.14 -4.59
N LYS A 274 22.16 -4.07 -3.72
CA LYS A 274 22.49 -5.16 -2.80
C LYS A 274 21.43 -5.35 -1.71
N ASP A 275 20.71 -4.29 -1.35
CA ASP A 275 19.66 -4.31 -0.33
C ASP A 275 18.37 -4.96 -0.86
N VAL A 276 17.88 -5.97 -0.14
CA VAL A 276 16.70 -6.78 -0.52
C VAL A 276 15.42 -5.93 -0.55
N GLN A 277 15.26 -5.05 0.44
CA GLN A 277 14.07 -4.21 0.60
C GLN A 277 13.95 -3.18 -0.54
N THR A 278 15.08 -2.63 -1.00
CA THR A 278 15.17 -1.74 -2.16
C THR A 278 14.69 -2.47 -3.42
N ARG A 279 15.15 -3.71 -3.65
CA ARG A 279 14.71 -4.50 -4.81
C ARG A 279 13.23 -4.85 -4.74
N ALA A 280 12.73 -5.30 -3.59
CA ALA A 280 11.30 -5.61 -3.40
C ALA A 280 10.41 -4.38 -3.67
N THR A 281 10.77 -3.24 -3.10
CA THR A 281 10.08 -1.95 -3.33
C THR A 281 10.14 -1.53 -4.80
N THR A 282 11.26 -1.78 -5.47
CA THR A 282 11.41 -1.48 -6.90
C THR A 282 10.43 -2.29 -7.76
N VAL A 283 10.19 -3.55 -7.41
CA VAL A 283 9.17 -4.36 -8.08
C VAL A 283 7.77 -3.80 -7.84
N GLU A 284 7.43 -3.43 -6.60
CA GLU A 284 6.13 -2.79 -6.31
C GLU A 284 5.92 -1.49 -7.11
N MET A 285 6.96 -0.65 -7.24
CA MET A 285 6.90 0.55 -8.07
C MET A 285 6.72 0.22 -9.56
N PHE A 286 7.41 -0.81 -10.06
CA PHE A 286 7.25 -1.22 -11.46
C PHE A 286 5.85 -1.78 -11.73
N VAL A 287 5.27 -2.54 -10.79
CA VAL A 287 3.89 -3.02 -10.85
C VAL A 287 2.93 -1.84 -10.99
N MET A 288 3.08 -0.82 -10.15
CA MET A 288 2.22 0.37 -10.19
C MET A 288 2.26 1.07 -11.57
N ILE A 289 3.44 1.14 -12.19
CA ILE A 289 3.61 1.72 -13.52
C ILE A 289 2.94 0.86 -14.59
N VAL A 290 3.12 -0.46 -14.54
CA VAL A 290 2.55 -1.39 -15.52
C VAL A 290 1.03 -1.49 -15.37
N GLU A 291 0.49 -1.54 -14.16
CA GLU A 291 -0.97 -1.53 -13.93
C GLU A 291 -1.63 -0.25 -14.44
N PHE A 292 -0.90 0.87 -14.40
CA PHE A 292 -1.39 2.15 -14.89
C PHE A 292 -1.33 2.24 -16.42
N ASN A 293 -0.14 2.04 -17.00
CA ASN A 293 0.07 2.11 -18.43
C ASN A 293 1.13 1.09 -18.87
N PRO A 294 0.70 -0.13 -19.24
CA PRO A 294 1.61 -1.15 -19.76
C PRO A 294 2.39 -0.69 -20.99
N GLN A 295 1.79 0.17 -21.84
CA GLN A 295 2.40 0.62 -23.09
C GLN A 295 3.66 1.45 -22.84
N THR A 296 3.64 2.38 -21.90
CA THR A 296 4.83 3.19 -21.56
C THR A 296 5.99 2.31 -21.09
N ALA A 297 5.70 1.28 -20.29
CA ALA A 297 6.71 0.31 -19.89
C ALA A 297 7.26 -0.47 -21.09
N ARG A 298 6.40 -0.91 -22.03
CA ARG A 298 6.84 -1.60 -23.26
C ARG A 298 7.72 -0.72 -24.13
N ASP A 299 7.34 0.53 -24.35
CA ASP A 299 8.07 1.48 -25.19
C ASP A 299 9.49 1.71 -24.64
N TYR A 300 9.61 1.91 -23.33
CA TYR A 300 10.91 2.05 -22.67
C TYR A 300 11.78 0.79 -22.82
N LEU A 301 11.19 -0.39 -22.61
CA LEU A 301 11.88 -1.67 -22.78
C LEU A 301 12.31 -1.92 -24.24
N LEU A 302 11.47 -1.55 -25.21
CA LEU A 302 11.80 -1.61 -26.64
C LEU A 302 12.93 -0.65 -27.00
N GLN A 303 12.90 0.57 -26.48
CA GLN A 303 13.94 1.56 -26.69
C GLN A 303 15.29 1.04 -26.19
N GLN A 304 15.34 0.44 -25.00
CA GLN A 304 16.54 -0.23 -24.50
C GLN A 304 16.96 -1.40 -25.41
N GLY A 305 16.00 -2.18 -25.91
CA GLY A 305 16.22 -3.31 -26.80
C GLY A 305 16.75 -2.97 -28.19
N ARG A 306 16.53 -1.74 -28.67
CA ARG A 306 17.09 -1.22 -29.94
C ARG A 306 18.57 -0.87 -29.83
N GLY A 307 19.11 -0.69 -28.62
CA GLY A 307 20.54 -0.48 -28.40
C GLY A 307 21.36 -1.75 -28.64
N PHE A 308 22.63 -1.61 -29.02
CA PHE A 308 23.57 -2.73 -29.21
C PHE A 308 24.09 -3.35 -27.89
N GLY A 309 23.43 -3.07 -26.76
CA GLY A 309 23.82 -3.57 -25.45
C GLY A 309 23.63 -5.09 -25.30
N GLU A 310 24.41 -5.70 -24.40
CA GLU A 310 24.21 -7.11 -24.05
C GLU A 310 22.82 -7.35 -23.46
N ALA A 311 22.18 -8.48 -23.78
CA ALA A 311 20.85 -8.83 -23.25
C ALA A 311 20.80 -8.73 -21.72
N LYS A 312 21.85 -9.17 -21.03
CA LYS A 312 21.92 -9.15 -19.56
C LYS A 312 21.75 -7.76 -18.94
N ASN A 313 22.01 -6.71 -19.72
CA ASN A 313 21.90 -5.33 -19.25
C ASN A 313 20.48 -4.76 -19.39
N LEU A 314 19.59 -5.41 -20.14
CA LEU A 314 18.21 -4.96 -20.33
C LEU A 314 17.45 -4.98 -18.99
N LEU A 315 16.67 -3.94 -18.72
CA LEU A 315 15.86 -3.84 -17.51
C LEU A 315 14.93 -5.06 -17.35
N LEU A 316 14.29 -5.51 -18.43
CA LEU A 316 13.42 -6.69 -18.39
C LEU A 316 14.16 -7.94 -17.93
N ASN A 317 15.40 -8.13 -18.37
CA ASN A 317 16.21 -9.28 -17.96
C ASN A 317 16.67 -9.17 -16.50
N LYS A 318 16.99 -7.96 -16.03
CA LYS A 318 17.29 -7.73 -14.61
C LYS A 318 16.07 -8.02 -13.72
N LEU A 319 14.87 -7.65 -14.15
CA LEU A 319 13.62 -7.98 -13.45
C LEU A 319 13.32 -9.48 -13.46
N ILE A 320 13.53 -10.16 -14.59
CA ILE A 320 13.42 -11.62 -14.69
C ILE A 320 14.44 -12.30 -13.77
N ASP A 321 15.70 -11.87 -13.77
CA ASP A 321 16.72 -12.44 -12.89
C ASP A 321 16.37 -12.21 -11.40
N HIS A 322 15.82 -11.05 -11.02
CA HIS A 322 15.32 -10.81 -9.65
C HIS A 322 14.18 -11.77 -9.30
N MET A 323 13.18 -11.92 -10.17
CA MET A 323 12.08 -12.89 -10.00
C MET A 323 12.60 -14.33 -9.82
N LEU A 324 13.58 -14.72 -10.63
CA LEU A 324 14.15 -16.07 -10.58
C LEU A 324 15.05 -16.28 -9.35
N THR A 325 15.64 -15.24 -8.79
CA THR A 325 16.58 -15.33 -7.67
C THR A 325 15.98 -14.95 -6.32
N ASP A 326 14.68 -14.61 -6.28
CA ASP A 326 13.94 -14.30 -5.05
C ASP A 326 14.10 -15.44 -4.03
N ARG A 327 14.45 -15.06 -2.80
CA ARG A 327 14.68 -15.98 -1.67
C ARG A 327 13.64 -15.80 -0.57
N ASP A 328 12.69 -14.90 -0.75
CA ASP A 328 11.61 -14.70 0.19
C ASP A 328 10.79 -16.00 0.38
N PRO A 329 10.46 -16.40 1.61
CA PRO A 329 9.69 -17.63 1.85
C PRO A 329 8.33 -17.67 1.15
N GLU A 330 7.69 -16.50 0.99
CA GLU A 330 6.40 -16.34 0.33
C GLU A 330 6.55 -16.07 -1.19
N LEU A 331 7.78 -15.80 -1.65
CA LEU A 331 8.10 -15.44 -3.04
C LEU A 331 7.23 -14.27 -3.54
N THR A 332 6.87 -13.37 -2.64
CA THR A 332 5.92 -12.28 -2.91
C THR A 332 6.38 -11.40 -4.07
N SER A 333 7.67 -11.09 -4.14
CA SER A 333 8.22 -10.28 -5.23
C SER A 333 8.22 -11.06 -6.55
N ALA A 334 8.60 -12.33 -6.53
CA ALA A 334 8.60 -13.17 -7.73
C ALA A 334 7.20 -13.39 -8.31
N TYR A 335 6.20 -13.76 -7.50
CA TYR A 335 4.82 -13.95 -7.98
C TYR A 335 4.20 -12.65 -8.51
N THR A 336 4.53 -11.53 -7.88
CA THR A 336 4.13 -10.21 -8.37
C THR A 336 4.74 -9.93 -9.73
N MET A 337 6.04 -10.24 -9.92
CA MET A 337 6.70 -10.08 -11.21
C MET A 337 6.13 -11.02 -12.29
N VAL A 338 5.68 -12.24 -11.94
CA VAL A 338 4.96 -13.12 -12.89
C VAL A 338 3.72 -12.43 -13.46
N LYS A 339 2.91 -11.77 -12.61
CA LYS A 339 1.73 -11.02 -13.06
C LYS A 339 2.11 -9.85 -13.96
N VAL A 340 3.17 -9.12 -13.61
CA VAL A 340 3.69 -8.04 -14.46
C VAL A 340 4.14 -8.56 -15.82
N MET A 341 4.86 -9.69 -15.85
CA MET A 341 5.27 -10.35 -17.09
C MET A 341 4.06 -10.71 -17.94
N GLN A 342 3.03 -11.31 -17.34
CA GLN A 342 1.78 -11.65 -18.04
C GLN A 342 1.09 -10.39 -18.59
N SER A 343 0.96 -9.33 -17.80
CA SER A 343 0.36 -8.06 -18.24
C SER A 343 1.12 -7.39 -19.40
N LEU A 344 2.46 -7.38 -19.34
CA LEU A 344 3.31 -6.85 -20.40
C LEU A 344 3.21 -7.68 -21.68
N LEU A 345 3.06 -9.00 -21.54
CA LEU A 345 2.99 -9.97 -22.63
C LEU A 345 1.56 -10.18 -23.15
N ASP A 346 0.54 -9.69 -22.47
CA ASP A 346 -0.85 -9.90 -22.87
C ASP A 346 -1.18 -9.16 -24.17
N PRO A 347 -1.58 -9.90 -25.24
CA PRO A 347 -2.03 -9.28 -26.47
C PRO A 347 -3.18 -8.31 -26.30
N ASP A 348 -4.09 -8.55 -25.34
CA ASP A 348 -5.28 -7.72 -25.15
C ASP A 348 -4.91 -6.33 -24.61
N ASN A 349 -3.79 -6.25 -23.86
CA ASN A 349 -3.23 -4.98 -23.39
C ASN A 349 -2.45 -4.22 -24.49
N MET A 350 -2.40 -4.71 -25.74
CA MET A 350 -1.64 -4.13 -26.86
C MET A 350 -2.51 -3.55 -27.99
N ILE A 351 -3.84 -3.43 -27.83
CA ILE A 351 -4.80 -3.20 -28.95
C ILE A 351 -5.44 -1.79 -28.97
N THR A 352 -4.94 -0.81 -28.22
CA THR A 352 -5.68 0.44 -27.97
C THR A 352 -5.71 1.50 -29.09
N ALA A 353 -5.03 1.32 -30.24
CA ALA A 353 -5.04 2.32 -31.33
C ALA A 353 -4.81 1.73 -32.75
N PRO A 354 -5.31 2.38 -33.83
CA PRO A 354 -5.34 1.84 -35.20
C PRO A 354 -3.99 1.52 -35.86
N ASN A 355 -2.85 1.98 -35.31
CA ASN A 355 -1.49 1.70 -35.81
C ASN A 355 -0.73 0.58 -35.05
N MET A 356 -1.34 -0.08 -34.04
CA MET A 356 -0.65 -0.95 -33.06
C MET A 356 -0.38 -2.42 -33.47
N LYS A 357 -0.83 -2.91 -34.65
CA LYS A 357 -0.46 -4.28 -35.10
C LYS A 357 1.06 -4.48 -35.22
N SER A 358 1.79 -3.40 -35.53
CA SER A 358 3.26 -3.39 -35.57
C SER A 358 3.88 -3.48 -34.17
N GLU A 359 3.31 -2.78 -33.18
CA GLU A 359 3.84 -2.74 -31.81
C GLU A 359 3.77 -4.10 -31.12
N ARG A 360 2.62 -4.79 -31.22
CA ARG A 360 2.46 -6.16 -30.72
C ARG A 360 3.54 -7.08 -31.30
N HIS A 361 3.75 -7.02 -32.61
CA HIS A 361 4.75 -7.86 -33.26
C HIS A 361 6.18 -7.49 -32.82
N GLU A 362 6.48 -6.19 -32.69
CA GLU A 362 7.79 -5.69 -32.28
C GLU A 362 8.14 -6.09 -30.85
N PHE A 363 7.24 -5.85 -29.88
CA PHE A 363 7.46 -6.19 -28.47
C PHE A 363 7.61 -7.69 -28.25
N LEU A 364 6.73 -8.50 -28.85
CA LEU A 364 6.85 -9.95 -28.76
C LEU A 364 8.16 -10.41 -29.40
N THR A 365 8.50 -9.93 -30.60
CA THR A 365 9.76 -10.30 -31.25
C THR A 365 10.97 -9.94 -30.38
N PHE A 366 10.96 -8.77 -29.74
CA PHE A 366 11.97 -8.37 -28.75
C PHE A 366 12.04 -9.36 -27.58
N PHE A 367 10.91 -9.65 -26.93
CA PHE A 367 10.86 -10.55 -25.78
C PHE A 367 11.41 -11.95 -26.11
N TYR A 368 10.93 -12.55 -27.20
CA TYR A 368 11.35 -13.90 -27.63
C TYR A 368 12.82 -13.95 -28.04
N ARG A 369 13.38 -12.88 -28.63
CA ARG A 369 14.79 -12.84 -29.04
C ARG A 369 15.74 -12.51 -27.90
N ARG A 370 15.33 -11.67 -26.95
CA ARG A 370 16.25 -11.03 -26.00
C ARG A 370 16.05 -11.42 -24.55
N SER A 371 14.86 -11.93 -24.19
CA SER A 371 14.49 -12.16 -22.78
C SER A 371 14.03 -13.59 -22.48
N MET A 372 13.53 -14.31 -23.48
CA MET A 372 13.07 -15.70 -23.31
C MET A 372 14.20 -16.65 -22.85
N GLU A 373 15.43 -16.44 -23.32
CA GLU A 373 16.60 -17.22 -22.87
C GLU A 373 16.85 -17.01 -21.37
N THR A 374 16.85 -15.76 -20.89
CA THR A 374 17.01 -15.42 -19.47
C THR A 374 15.94 -16.11 -18.62
N LEU A 375 14.68 -16.06 -19.07
CA LEU A 375 13.55 -16.69 -18.39
C LEU A 375 13.71 -18.22 -18.28
N CYS A 376 14.07 -18.88 -19.38
CA CYS A 376 14.13 -20.33 -19.44
C CYS A 376 15.48 -20.90 -18.95
N ARG A 377 16.50 -20.08 -18.73
CA ARG A 377 17.85 -20.53 -18.35
C ARG A 377 17.85 -21.47 -17.13
N PRO A 378 17.13 -21.19 -16.01
CA PRO A 378 17.10 -22.12 -14.88
C PRO A 378 16.39 -23.43 -15.21
N LEU A 379 15.39 -23.44 -16.09
CA LEU A 379 14.74 -24.65 -16.56
C LEU A 379 15.71 -25.55 -17.31
N TYR A 380 16.42 -25.00 -18.30
CA TYR A 380 17.41 -25.75 -19.06
C TYR A 380 18.56 -26.26 -18.18
N ALA A 381 19.08 -25.42 -17.29
CA ALA A 381 20.18 -25.80 -16.39
C ALA A 381 19.77 -26.93 -15.42
N ASN A 382 18.52 -26.93 -14.95
CA ASN A 382 18.03 -27.92 -13.99
C ASN A 382 17.62 -29.26 -14.62
N THR A 383 17.43 -29.28 -15.94
CA THR A 383 16.94 -30.43 -16.72
C THR A 383 17.95 -30.90 -17.77
N GLU A 384 19.20 -30.46 -17.66
CA GLU A 384 20.29 -30.84 -18.54
C GLU A 384 20.55 -32.36 -18.48
N ASN A 385 20.92 -32.94 -19.63
CA ASN A 385 21.08 -34.39 -19.81
C ASN A 385 19.82 -35.21 -19.46
N ASP A 386 18.64 -34.59 -19.55
CA ASP A 386 17.33 -35.20 -19.29
C ASP A 386 17.17 -35.76 -17.87
N THR A 387 17.95 -35.18 -16.95
CA THR A 387 17.96 -35.47 -15.52
C THR A 387 17.60 -34.24 -14.71
N LEU A 388 16.82 -34.45 -13.65
CA LEU A 388 16.46 -33.39 -12.71
C LEU A 388 17.61 -33.21 -11.71
N LYS A 389 18.35 -32.09 -11.81
CA LYS A 389 19.55 -31.87 -10.99
C LYS A 389 19.25 -31.41 -9.57
N LYS A 390 18.35 -30.45 -9.41
CA LYS A 390 17.96 -29.86 -8.12
C LYS A 390 16.45 -29.89 -7.97
N ASP A 391 16.00 -30.47 -6.85
CA ASP A 391 14.57 -30.65 -6.55
C ASP A 391 14.24 -30.26 -5.11
N ASN A 392 14.76 -29.11 -4.66
CA ASN A 392 14.35 -28.52 -3.38
C ASN A 392 13.11 -27.63 -3.57
N TYR A 393 12.44 -27.28 -2.47
CA TYR A 393 11.17 -26.53 -2.52
C TYR A 393 11.29 -25.19 -3.26
N HIS A 394 12.39 -24.46 -3.03
CA HIS A 394 12.68 -23.20 -3.72
C HIS A 394 12.82 -23.38 -5.24
N CYS A 395 13.63 -24.34 -5.67
CA CYS A 395 13.82 -24.64 -7.08
C CYS A 395 12.53 -25.14 -7.73
N ALA A 396 11.72 -25.94 -7.03
CA ALA A 396 10.44 -26.39 -7.54
C ALA A 396 9.46 -25.24 -7.79
N ASN A 397 9.38 -24.25 -6.89
CA ASN A 397 8.59 -23.03 -7.11
C ASN A 397 9.16 -22.18 -8.25
N GLN A 398 10.49 -22.02 -8.34
CA GLN A 398 11.13 -21.33 -9.46
C GLN A 398 10.76 -21.95 -10.81
N GLN A 399 10.82 -23.28 -10.93
CA GLN A 399 10.44 -24.00 -12.15
C GLN A 399 8.94 -23.87 -12.45
N ALA A 400 8.08 -23.94 -11.43
CA ALA A 400 6.65 -23.75 -11.59
C ALA A 400 6.30 -22.36 -12.14
N MET A 401 6.91 -21.29 -11.61
CA MET A 401 6.71 -19.92 -12.10
C MET A 401 7.14 -19.76 -13.57
N ILE A 402 8.27 -20.36 -13.97
CA ILE A 402 8.71 -20.36 -15.37
C ILE A 402 7.65 -21.04 -16.24
N ILE A 403 7.17 -22.22 -15.84
CA ILE A 403 6.15 -22.96 -16.59
C ILE A 403 4.83 -22.19 -16.66
N ASP A 404 4.44 -21.46 -15.62
CA ASP A 404 3.20 -20.67 -15.62
C ASP A 404 3.28 -19.52 -16.65
N ILE A 405 4.41 -18.82 -16.74
CA ILE A 405 4.63 -17.82 -17.81
C ILE A 405 4.63 -18.49 -19.19
N LEU A 406 5.24 -19.67 -19.33
CA LEU A 406 5.23 -20.41 -20.59
C LEU A 406 3.81 -20.86 -20.97
N CYS A 407 2.99 -21.30 -20.01
CA CYS A 407 1.58 -21.65 -20.23
C CYS A 407 0.82 -20.47 -20.83
N PHE A 408 0.96 -19.30 -20.21
CA PHE A 408 0.40 -18.04 -20.71
C PHE A 408 0.88 -17.76 -22.14
N CYS A 409 2.18 -17.85 -22.40
CA CYS A 409 2.72 -17.62 -23.74
C CYS A 409 2.17 -18.61 -24.78
N PHE A 410 1.95 -19.89 -24.44
CA PHE A 410 1.37 -20.86 -25.37
C PHE A 410 -0.09 -20.55 -25.71
N GLU A 411 -0.85 -20.02 -24.75
CA GLU A 411 -2.24 -19.61 -24.91
C GLU A 411 -2.38 -18.38 -25.81
N HIS A 412 -1.52 -17.39 -25.61
CA HIS A 412 -1.65 -16.08 -26.26
C HIS A 412 -0.75 -15.88 -27.49
N HIS A 413 0.35 -16.63 -27.62
CA HIS A 413 1.42 -16.43 -28.64
C HIS A 413 1.74 -17.69 -29.45
N ALA A 414 0.71 -18.39 -29.94
CA ALA A 414 0.84 -19.69 -30.60
C ALA A 414 1.99 -19.79 -31.64
N VAL A 415 2.19 -18.77 -32.48
CA VAL A 415 3.25 -18.77 -33.51
C VAL A 415 4.66 -18.65 -32.91
N HIS A 416 4.87 -17.66 -32.03
CA HIS A 416 6.19 -17.43 -31.44
C HIS A 416 6.62 -18.58 -30.51
N MET A 417 5.69 -19.08 -29.68
CA MET A 417 5.96 -20.21 -28.79
C MET A 417 6.26 -21.49 -29.55
N ARG A 418 5.58 -21.76 -30.67
CA ARG A 418 5.84 -22.92 -31.51
C ARG A 418 7.28 -22.94 -31.99
N ASN A 419 7.73 -21.84 -32.61
CA ASN A 419 9.09 -21.71 -33.12
C ASN A 419 10.13 -21.88 -32.00
N TYR A 420 9.89 -21.24 -30.85
CA TYR A 420 10.80 -21.34 -29.72
C TYR A 420 10.85 -22.77 -29.13
N CYS A 421 9.71 -23.42 -28.99
CA CYS A 421 9.58 -24.77 -28.42
C CYS A 421 10.36 -25.81 -29.24
N ILE A 422 10.21 -25.77 -30.57
CA ILE A 422 10.90 -26.68 -31.49
C ILE A 422 12.41 -26.42 -31.47
N ASN A 423 12.82 -25.16 -31.65
CA ASN A 423 14.25 -24.80 -31.77
C ASN A 423 15.05 -25.13 -30.51
N ASN A 424 14.43 -25.08 -29.32
CA ASN A 424 15.13 -25.27 -28.05
C ASN A 424 14.79 -26.59 -27.35
N LYS A 425 14.02 -27.49 -27.99
CA LYS A 425 13.55 -28.75 -27.38
C LYS A 425 12.89 -28.53 -26.02
N LEU A 426 12.12 -27.44 -25.90
CA LEU A 426 11.55 -26.99 -24.62
C LEU A 426 10.67 -28.06 -23.97
N LEU A 427 9.86 -28.77 -24.76
CA LEU A 427 8.96 -29.79 -24.24
C LEU A 427 9.69 -30.94 -23.55
N ASN A 428 10.82 -31.40 -24.12
CA ASN A 428 11.63 -32.46 -23.51
C ASN A 428 12.09 -32.05 -22.12
N ARG A 429 12.52 -30.78 -21.96
CA ARG A 429 12.96 -30.23 -20.69
C ARG A 429 11.83 -30.14 -19.67
N VAL A 430 10.65 -29.71 -20.10
CA VAL A 430 9.46 -29.64 -19.22
C VAL A 430 9.08 -31.03 -18.72
N LEU A 431 9.12 -32.05 -19.57
CA LEU A 431 8.72 -33.41 -19.19
C LEU A 431 9.66 -34.06 -18.17
N VAL A 432 10.93 -33.64 -18.10
CA VAL A 432 11.85 -34.06 -17.03
C VAL A 432 11.31 -33.67 -15.64
N LEU A 433 10.59 -32.54 -15.55
CA LEU A 433 10.03 -32.05 -14.28
C LEU A 433 8.89 -32.92 -13.73
N LEU A 434 8.31 -33.81 -14.54
CA LEU A 434 7.34 -34.82 -14.06
C LEU A 434 7.99 -35.81 -13.07
N LYS A 435 9.32 -35.91 -13.05
CA LYS A 435 10.09 -36.72 -12.09
C LYS A 435 10.29 -36.03 -10.72
N SER A 436 9.81 -34.80 -10.54
CA SER A 436 9.95 -34.08 -9.27
C SER A 436 9.17 -34.76 -8.15
N LYS A 437 9.71 -34.74 -6.93
CA LYS A 437 9.01 -35.17 -5.72
C LYS A 437 7.91 -34.19 -5.28
N HIS A 438 7.93 -32.96 -5.81
CA HIS A 438 6.94 -31.93 -5.52
C HIS A 438 5.76 -32.04 -6.49
N HIS A 439 4.64 -32.58 -6.01
CA HIS A 439 3.46 -32.83 -6.82
C HIS A 439 2.95 -31.59 -7.56
N PHE A 440 3.01 -30.40 -6.95
CA PHE A 440 2.56 -29.17 -7.60
C PHE A 440 3.38 -28.86 -8.86
N LEU A 441 4.70 -29.09 -8.85
CA LEU A 441 5.56 -28.87 -10.01
C LEU A 441 5.25 -29.87 -11.13
N ALA A 442 5.10 -31.15 -10.80
CA ALA A 442 4.73 -32.17 -11.77
C ALA A 442 3.36 -31.87 -12.41
N LEU A 443 2.38 -31.41 -11.62
CA LEU A 443 1.07 -30.99 -12.13
C LEU A 443 1.18 -29.77 -13.05
N THR A 444 1.99 -28.77 -12.70
CA THR A 444 2.21 -27.58 -13.54
C THR A 444 2.89 -27.94 -14.87
N ALA A 445 3.88 -28.83 -14.87
CA ALA A 445 4.49 -29.37 -16.10
C ALA A 445 3.47 -30.14 -16.95
N LEU A 446 2.62 -30.97 -16.33
CA LEU A 446 1.55 -31.70 -17.02
C LEU A 446 0.50 -30.76 -17.62
N ARG A 447 0.16 -29.65 -16.93
CA ARG A 447 -0.74 -28.63 -17.47
C ARG A 447 -0.19 -28.06 -18.78
N LEU A 448 1.09 -27.70 -18.83
CA LEU A 448 1.72 -27.19 -20.04
C LEU A 448 1.68 -28.24 -21.16
N PHE A 449 2.04 -29.49 -20.86
CA PHE A 449 1.96 -30.58 -21.83
C PHE A 449 0.55 -30.73 -22.41
N ARG A 450 -0.48 -30.75 -21.54
CA ARG A 450 -1.88 -30.82 -21.97
C ARG A 450 -2.25 -29.65 -22.89
N ARG A 451 -1.81 -28.42 -22.59
CA ARG A 451 -2.04 -27.26 -23.47
C ARG A 451 -1.43 -27.47 -24.85
N ILE A 452 -0.19 -27.95 -24.91
CA ILE A 452 0.50 -28.23 -26.18
C ILE A 452 -0.25 -29.27 -27.02
N VAL A 453 -0.71 -30.37 -26.39
CA VAL A 453 -1.48 -31.43 -27.07
C VAL A 453 -2.85 -30.92 -27.54
N GLN A 454 -3.46 -29.99 -26.82
CA GLN A 454 -4.77 -29.42 -27.15
C GLN A 454 -4.72 -28.35 -28.26
N LEU A 455 -3.54 -27.95 -28.74
CA LEU A 455 -3.42 -27.03 -29.87
C LEU A 455 -4.12 -27.62 -31.11
N LYS A 456 -5.06 -26.88 -31.70
CA LYS A 456 -5.99 -27.36 -32.77
C LYS A 456 -5.34 -27.82 -34.08
N ASP A 457 -4.04 -27.65 -34.24
CA ASP A 457 -3.34 -27.72 -35.52
C ASP A 457 -2.51 -29.03 -35.60
N GLU A 458 -3.09 -30.09 -36.19
CA GLU A 458 -2.58 -31.48 -36.22
C GLU A 458 -1.14 -31.63 -36.73
N LEU A 459 -0.75 -30.85 -37.76
CA LEU A 459 0.63 -30.78 -38.28
C LEU A 459 1.65 -30.33 -37.23
N ASN A 460 1.23 -29.48 -36.29
CA ASN A 460 2.09 -28.95 -35.25
C ASN A 460 2.14 -29.84 -34.01
N LYS A 461 1.07 -30.58 -33.71
CA LYS A 461 1.14 -31.66 -32.71
C LYS A 461 2.17 -32.69 -33.13
N GLY A 462 2.12 -33.13 -34.40
CA GLY A 462 3.10 -34.06 -34.95
C GLY A 462 4.53 -33.56 -34.81
N THR A 463 4.81 -32.30 -35.19
CA THR A 463 6.17 -31.74 -35.17
C THR A 463 6.70 -31.48 -33.76
N ILE A 464 5.88 -30.96 -32.84
CA ILE A 464 6.30 -30.65 -31.47
C ILE A 464 6.44 -31.93 -30.63
N LEU A 465 5.59 -32.94 -30.87
CA LEU A 465 5.61 -34.21 -30.15
C LEU A 465 6.52 -35.26 -30.80
N TYR A 466 6.95 -35.07 -32.05
CA TYR A 466 7.86 -35.99 -32.76
C TYR A 466 9.08 -36.44 -31.92
N PRO A 467 9.76 -35.56 -31.16
CA PRO A 467 10.90 -35.94 -30.32
C PRO A 467 10.53 -36.90 -29.16
N LEU A 468 9.25 -37.06 -28.83
CA LEU A 468 8.77 -37.98 -27.78
C LEU A 468 8.41 -39.36 -28.33
N TYR A 469 8.18 -39.46 -29.64
CA TYR A 469 7.86 -40.70 -30.33
C TYR A 469 9.10 -41.39 -30.93
N GLY A 470 10.31 -40.88 -30.64
CA GLY A 470 11.56 -41.38 -31.19
C GLY A 470 12.69 -41.50 -30.16
N THR A 471 12.68 -42.60 -29.41
CA THR A 471 13.80 -43.53 -29.15
C THR A 471 13.21 -44.84 -28.66
#